data_AF-A0A8T4NRT8-F1
#
_entry.id   AF-A0A8T4NRT8-F1
#
_cell.length_a   1.000
_cell.length_b   1.000
_cell.length_c   1.000
_cell.angle_alpha   90.00
_cell.angle_beta   90.00
_cell.angle_gamma   90.00
#
_symmetry.space_group_name_H-M   'P 1'
#
loop_
_entity.id
_entity.type
_entity.pdbx_description
1 polymer ?
#
loop_
_entity_poly.entity_id
_entity_poly.type
_entity_poly.pdbx_seq_one_letter_code
_entity_poly.pdbx_strand_id
1 'polypeptide(L)'
;MAKGTIIQFRRGRHVIHERHFLIDLGLKGREEANKFVGKEVAWTSPGKIKKVIKGKISSPHGNKGLVRAVFKKGLPGQAITTEVEVK
;
A
#
# COMPACT_ATOMS: atom_id res chain seq x y z
N MET A 1 3.78 10.70 -9.73
CA MET A 1 3.48 9.28 -9.93
C MET A 1 4.67 8.46 -9.47
N ALA A 2 4.52 7.74 -8.37
CA ALA A 2 5.52 6.81 -7.87
C ALA A 2 4.93 5.41 -7.91
N LYS A 3 5.72 4.45 -8.38
CA LYS A 3 5.34 3.04 -8.32
C LYS A 3 5.74 2.48 -6.96
N GLY A 4 4.93 1.59 -6.44
CA GLY A 4 5.25 0.85 -5.24
C GLY A 4 4.81 -0.60 -5.36
N THR A 5 5.30 -1.42 -4.46
CA THR A 5 4.95 -2.84 -4.38
C THR A 5 4.19 -3.09 -3.09
N ILE A 6 3.04 -3.76 -3.16
CA ILE A 6 2.36 -4.22 -1.95
C ILE A 6 3.17 -5.36 -1.35
N ILE A 7 3.66 -5.19 -0.12
CA ILE A 7 4.38 -6.26 0.56
C ILE A 7 3.41 -7.16 1.28
N GLN A 8 2.55 -6.60 2.15
CA GLN A 8 1.66 -7.41 2.95
C GLN A 8 0.55 -6.59 3.61
N PHE A 9 -0.47 -7.28 4.11
CA PHE A 9 -1.43 -6.71 5.04
C PHE A 9 -0.75 -6.31 6.36
N ARG A 10 -1.30 -5.30 7.03
CA ARG A 10 -0.98 -5.03 8.43
C ARG A 10 -1.53 -6.17 9.27
N ARG A 11 -0.63 -7.00 9.79
CA ARG A 11 -0.96 -8.12 10.66
C ARG A 11 -0.15 -8.08 11.96
N GLY A 12 -0.76 -8.55 13.04
CA GLY A 12 -0.07 -8.99 14.25
C GLY A 12 0.23 -10.49 14.18
N ARG A 13 0.47 -11.11 15.34
CA ARG A 13 0.72 -12.56 15.44
C ARG A 13 -0.49 -13.41 15.03
N HIS A 14 -1.70 -12.95 15.36
CA HIS A 14 -2.96 -13.68 15.14
C HIS A 14 -4.04 -12.88 14.42
N VAL A 15 -3.89 -11.56 14.30
CA VAL A 15 -4.93 -10.66 13.75
C VAL A 15 -4.42 -10.02 12.46
N ILE A 16 -5.26 -10.02 11.42
CA ILE A 16 -4.99 -9.38 10.13
C ILE A 16 -5.98 -8.25 9.94
N HIS A 17 -5.49 -7.07 9.54
CA HIS A 17 -6.33 -5.95 9.15
C HIS A 17 -6.41 -5.87 7.63
N GLU A 18 -7.50 -6.39 7.07
CA GLU A 18 -7.70 -6.61 5.62
C GLU A 18 -7.73 -5.32 4.79
N ARG A 19 -7.98 -4.16 5.42
CA ARG A 19 -8.03 -2.86 4.73
C ARG A 19 -6.69 -2.13 4.73
N HIS A 20 -5.75 -2.55 5.58
CA HIS A 20 -4.50 -1.85 5.82
C HIS A 20 -3.36 -2.62 5.16
N PHE A 21 -2.61 -1.96 4.29
CA PHE A 21 -1.53 -2.57 3.53
C PHE A 21 -0.22 -1.82 3.77
N LEU A 22 0.87 -2.57 3.75
CA LEU A 22 2.22 -2.06 3.68
C LEU A 22 2.64 -2.02 2.22
N ILE A 23 3.09 -0.85 1.79
CA ILE A 23 3.59 -0.62 0.44
C ILE A 23 5.05 -0.22 0.56
N ASP A 24 5.88 -0.83 -0.27
CA ASP A 24 7.24 -0.39 -0.52
C ASP A 24 7.24 0.60 -1.68
N LEU A 25 7.86 1.76 -1.48
CA LEU A 25 8.06 2.76 -2.54
C LEU A 25 9.54 2.85 -2.96
N GLY A 26 10.39 1.93 -2.49
CA GLY A 26 11.84 1.98 -2.69
C GLY A 26 12.52 3.09 -1.88
N LEU A 27 11.84 3.60 -0.84
CA LEU A 27 12.35 4.67 0.02
C LEU A 27 13.27 4.08 1.09
N LYS A 28 14.30 4.82 1.49
CA LYS A 28 15.26 4.33 2.49
C LYS A 28 14.98 4.87 3.89
N GLY A 29 14.36 6.05 3.98
CA GLY A 29 14.11 6.75 5.23
C GLY A 29 12.63 6.92 5.59
N ARG A 30 12.37 7.01 6.90
CA ARG A 30 11.04 7.37 7.45
C ARG A 30 10.61 8.79 7.03
N GLU A 31 11.56 9.73 6.95
CA GLU A 31 11.30 11.12 6.56
C GLU A 31 10.81 11.22 5.12
N GLU A 32 11.40 10.44 4.21
CA GLU A 32 10.96 10.35 2.82
C GLU A 32 9.55 9.79 2.74
N ALA A 33 9.28 8.70 3.46
CA ALA A 33 7.95 8.09 3.55
C ALA A 33 6.89 9.06 4.09
N ASN A 34 7.27 9.98 4.99
CA ASN A 34 6.36 10.97 5.55
C ASN A 34 5.85 11.96 4.49
N LYS A 35 6.65 12.27 3.45
CA LYS A 35 6.25 13.14 2.34
C LYS A 35 5.14 12.53 1.47
N PHE A 36 4.93 11.22 1.55
CA PHE A 36 3.87 10.52 0.81
C PHE A 36 2.60 10.33 1.64
N VAL A 37 2.59 10.73 2.91
CA VAL A 37 1.40 10.68 3.75
C VAL A 37 0.32 11.59 3.17
N GLY A 38 -0.90 11.10 3.10
CA GLY A 38 -2.04 11.83 2.58
C GLY A 38 -2.27 11.66 1.08
N LYS A 39 -1.30 11.12 0.33
CA LYS A 39 -1.45 10.86 -1.11
C LYS A 39 -2.41 9.71 -1.39
N GLU A 40 -3.01 9.77 -2.57
CA GLU A 40 -3.88 8.71 -3.08
C GLU A 40 -3.05 7.58 -3.68
N VAL A 41 -3.51 6.36 -3.46
CA VAL A 41 -2.93 5.14 -4.02
C VAL A 41 -4.01 4.40 -4.79
N ALA A 42 -3.66 3.91 -5.97
CA ALA A 42 -4.52 3.10 -6.81
C ALA A 42 -3.86 1.74 -7.05
N TRP A 43 -4.62 0.68 -6.77
CA TRP A 43 -4.26 -0.67 -7.17
C TRP A 43 -5.13 -1.10 -8.36
N THR A 44 -4.50 -1.70 -9.37
CA THR A 44 -5.20 -2.21 -10.56
C THR A 44 -5.17 -3.73 -10.52
N SER A 45 -6.36 -4.35 -10.61
CA SER A 45 -6.45 -5.81 -10.64
C SER A 45 -5.79 -6.39 -11.91
N PRO A 46 -4.96 -7.45 -11.79
CA PRO A 46 -4.29 -8.08 -12.93
C PRO A 46 -5.20 -8.94 -13.83
N GLY A 47 -6.50 -9.06 -13.51
CA GLY A 47 -7.45 -9.89 -14.25
C GLY A 47 -7.94 -9.24 -15.55
N LYS A 48 -8.69 -10.01 -16.35
CA LYS A 48 -9.36 -9.52 -17.59
C LYS A 48 -10.20 -8.26 -17.36
N ILE A 49 -10.79 -8.12 -16.17
CA ILE A 49 -11.53 -6.92 -15.75
C ILE A 49 -10.61 -6.06 -14.89
N LYS A 50 -10.11 -4.96 -15.46
CA LYS A 50 -9.28 -3.97 -14.75
C LYS A 50 -10.15 -3.19 -13.76
N LYS A 51 -10.24 -3.69 -12.53
CA LYS A 51 -10.84 -2.95 -11.41
C LYS A 51 -9.77 -2.10 -10.73
N VAL A 52 -10.03 -0.80 -10.64
CA VAL A 52 -9.17 0.14 -9.92
C VAL A 52 -9.71 0.32 -8.52
N ILE A 53 -8.93 -0.07 -7.51
CA ILE A 53 -9.26 0.11 -6.10
C ILE A 53 -8.41 1.26 -5.56
N LYS A 54 -9.09 2.33 -5.16
CA LYS A 54 -8.46 3.51 -4.59
C LYS A 54 -8.31 3.37 -3.07
N GLY A 55 -7.22 3.93 -2.56
CA GLY A 55 -6.88 4.04 -1.17
C GLY A 55 -6.11 5.33 -0.90
N LYS A 56 -5.76 5.53 0.36
CA LYS A 56 -4.99 6.68 0.83
C LYS A 56 -3.83 6.21 1.70
N ILE A 57 -2.67 6.84 1.54
CA ILE A 57 -1.53 6.62 2.43
C ILE A 57 -1.83 7.32 3.76
N SER A 58 -1.87 6.56 4.85
CA SER A 58 -2.22 7.09 6.18
C SER A 58 -1.00 7.48 7.01
N SER A 59 0.12 6.76 6.89
CA SER A 59 1.29 6.99 7.74
C SER A 59 2.50 6.19 7.25
N PRO A 60 3.73 6.62 7.54
CA PRO A 60 4.91 5.76 7.38
C PRO A 60 4.86 4.56 8.34
N HIS A 61 5.55 3.48 7.95
CA HIS A 61 5.66 2.25 8.72
C HIS A 61 7.13 1.89 8.96
N GLY A 62 7.51 1.73 10.23
CA GLY A 62 8.89 1.43 10.62
C GLY A 62 9.88 2.54 10.22
N ASN A 63 11.14 2.13 10.06
CA ASN A 63 12.27 3.01 9.74
C ASN A 63 12.85 2.76 8.33
N LYS A 64 12.42 1.69 7.64
CA LYS A 64 12.90 1.30 6.30
C LYS A 64 12.17 1.98 5.14
N GLY A 65 11.53 3.13 5.38
CA GLY A 65 10.82 3.86 4.31
C GLY A 65 9.50 3.24 3.82
N LEU A 66 8.96 2.23 4.50
CA LEU A 66 7.66 1.65 4.15
C LEU A 66 6.52 2.62 4.45
N VAL A 67 5.44 2.54 3.67
CA VAL A 67 4.22 3.32 3.92
C VAL A 67 3.03 2.42 4.19
N ARG A 68 2.10 2.91 5.01
CA ARG A 68 0.82 2.27 5.27
C ARG A 68 -0.26 2.93 4.44
N ALA A 69 -0.97 2.13 3.66
CA ALA A 69 -2.14 2.55 2.91
C ALA A 69 -3.41 1.90 3.44
N VAL A 70 -4.51 2.66 3.38
CA VAL A 70 -5.86 2.20 3.70
C VAL A 70 -6.69 2.25 2.43
N PHE A 71 -7.19 1.10 2.00
CA PHE A 71 -8.05 0.98 0.82
C PHE A 71 -9.52 0.92 1.24
N LYS A 72 -10.41 1.53 0.45
CA LYS A 72 -11.85 1.61 0.80
C LYS A 72 -12.53 0.25 0.89
N LYS A 73 -12.26 -0.64 -0.07
CA LYS A 73 -12.86 -1.98 -0.17
C LYS A 73 -11.95 -3.12 0.32
N GLY A 74 -10.74 -2.81 0.79
CA GLY A 74 -9.69 -3.82 0.96
C GLY A 74 -9.20 -4.38 -0.37
N LEU A 75 -8.10 -5.13 -0.35
CA LEU A 75 -7.58 -5.84 -1.53
C LEU A 75 -7.59 -7.35 -1.25
N PRO A 76 -7.77 -8.19 -2.28
CA PRO A 76 -7.61 -9.63 -2.12
C PRO A 76 -6.16 -9.98 -1.75
N GLY A 77 -5.94 -11.12 -1.09
CA GLY A 77 -4.59 -11.59 -0.75
C GLY A 77 -3.66 -11.78 -1.95
N GLN A 78 -4.23 -12.01 -3.13
CA GLN A 78 -3.53 -12.07 -4.41
C GLN A 78 -2.88 -10.73 -4.83
N ALA A 79 -3.23 -9.62 -4.18
CA ALA A 79 -2.59 -8.33 -4.42
C ALA A 79 -1.21 -8.21 -3.77
N ILE A 80 -0.81 -9.15 -2.92
CA ILE A 80 0.55 -9.20 -2.38
C ILE A 80 1.56 -9.38 -3.54
N THR A 81 2.66 -8.65 -3.50
CA THR A 81 3.73 -8.63 -4.52
C THR A 81 3.30 -8.01 -5.86
N THR A 82 2.15 -7.32 -5.90
CA THR A 82 1.73 -6.58 -7.09
C THR A 82 2.03 -5.10 -6.99
N GLU A 83 2.15 -4.45 -8.15
CA GLU A 83 2.42 -3.01 -8.24
C GLU A 83 1.19 -2.17 -7.89
N VAL A 84 1.44 -1.04 -7.25
CA VAL A 84 0.50 0.02 -6.96
C VAL A 84 1.04 1.34 -7.47
N GLU A 85 0.12 2.22 -7.86
CA GLU A 85 0.45 3.55 -8.31
C GLU A 85 0.08 4.56 -7.23
N VAL A 86 1.07 5.32 -6.76
CA VAL A 86 0.87 6.45 -5.86
C VAL A 86 0.84 7.73 -6.69
N LYS A 87 -0.27 8.47 -6.56
CA LYS A 87 -0.44 9.77 -7.21
C LYS A 87 0.27 10.87 -6.42
#